data_AF-A1SKL1-F1
#
_entry.id   AF-A1SKL1-F1
#
_cell.length_a   1.000
_cell.length_b   1.000
_cell.length_c   1.000
_cell.angle_alpha   90.00
_cell.angle_beta   90.00
_cell.angle_gamma   90.00
#
_symmetry.space_group_name_H-M   'P 1'
#
loop_
_entity.id
_entity.type
_entity.pdbx_description
1 polymer ?
#
loop_
_entity_poly.entity_id
_entity_poly.type
_entity_poly.pdbx_seq_one_letter_code
_entity_poly.pdbx_strand_id
1 'polypeptide(L)'
;MTVRPHDLTDLLLAPTLIDLDDVLERLGELNPGELAFELILATNHEPRDAADRAAVLLESLRVRLDLHRWELGLTDRGLSVEHSGRAVVLGLPSNVRDYLAG
;
A
#
# COMPACT_ATOMS: atom_id res chain seq x y z
N MET A 1 11.99 -22.06 -12.71
CA MET A 1 12.75 -20.89 -13.21
C MET A 1 13.34 -20.18 -12.00
N THR A 2 14.67 -20.11 -11.88
CA THR A 2 15.31 -19.29 -10.85
C THR A 2 15.20 -17.83 -11.25
N VAL A 3 14.30 -17.10 -10.60
CA VAL A 3 14.21 -15.65 -10.74
C VAL A 3 15.48 -15.06 -10.13
N ARG A 4 16.36 -14.51 -10.98
CA ARG A 4 17.50 -13.72 -10.51
C ARG A 4 17.10 -12.25 -10.44
N PRO A 5 17.51 -11.51 -9.41
CA PRO A 5 17.39 -10.06 -9.35
C PRO A 5 18.09 -9.41 -10.54
N HIS A 6 17.44 -8.47 -11.22
CA HIS A 6 18.01 -7.76 -12.39
C HIS A 6 18.80 -6.53 -11.96
N ASP A 7 18.41 -5.91 -10.85
CA ASP A 7 19.09 -4.77 -10.25
C ASP A 7 18.97 -4.78 -8.71
N LEU A 8 19.45 -3.71 -8.08
CA LEU A 8 19.39 -3.55 -6.63
C LEU A 8 17.95 -3.45 -6.11
N THR A 9 17.02 -2.89 -6.88
CA THR A 9 15.61 -2.76 -6.47
C THR A 9 14.95 -4.14 -6.35
N ASP A 10 15.27 -5.06 -7.27
CA ASP A 10 14.80 -6.44 -7.20
C ASP A 10 15.31 -7.16 -5.92
N LEU A 11 16.50 -6.81 -5.42
CA LEU A 11 17.03 -7.35 -4.16
C LEU A 11 16.29 -6.81 -2.94
N LEU A 12 15.72 -5.62 -3.05
CA LEU A 12 14.99 -4.94 -1.97
C LEU A 12 13.50 -5.34 -1.93
N LEU A 13 13.03 -6.15 -2.86
CA LEU A 13 11.63 -6.58 -2.88
C LEU A 13 11.18 -7.25 -1.58
N ALA A 14 11.93 -8.23 -1.08
CA ALA A 14 11.54 -8.99 0.11
C ALA A 14 11.37 -8.09 1.35
N PRO A 15 12.34 -7.25 1.74
CA PRO A 15 12.14 -6.33 2.86
C PRO A 15 11.02 -5.32 2.60
N THR A 16 10.91 -4.75 1.39
CA THR A 16 9.82 -3.82 1.05
C THR A 16 8.44 -4.45 1.18
N LEU A 17 8.26 -5.71 0.78
CA LEU A 17 6.99 -6.42 0.95
C LEU A 17 6.68 -6.70 2.43
N ILE A 18 7.68 -7.04 3.24
CA ILE A 18 7.49 -7.25 4.68
C ILE A 18 7.06 -5.95 5.36
N ASP A 19 7.74 -4.84 5.05
CA ASP A 19 7.41 -3.53 5.62
C ASP A 19 6.00 -3.07 5.18
N LEU A 20 5.61 -3.33 3.94
CA LEU A 20 4.27 -3.06 3.44
C LEU A 20 3.21 -3.90 4.15
N ASP A 21 3.46 -5.20 4.31
CA ASP A 21 2.54 -6.13 4.99
C ASP A 21 2.34 -5.70 6.45
N ASP A 22 3.42 -5.42 7.17
CA ASP A 22 3.39 -4.92 8.55
C ASP A 22 2.58 -3.62 8.70
N VAL A 23 2.74 -2.68 7.75
CA VAL A 23 1.97 -1.43 7.77
C VAL A 23 0.49 -1.69 7.47
N LEU A 24 0.19 -2.55 6.50
CA LEU A 24 -1.18 -2.94 6.19
C LEU A 24 -1.84 -3.62 7.38
N GLU A 25 -1.16 -4.55 8.05
CA GLU A 25 -1.66 -5.21 9.27
C GLU A 25 -2.00 -4.19 10.36
N ARG A 26 -1.11 -3.23 10.64
CA ARG A 26 -1.36 -2.15 11.62
C ARG A 26 -2.55 -1.28 11.26
N LEU A 27 -2.69 -0.91 9.98
CA LEU A 27 -3.90 -0.21 9.50
C LEU A 27 -5.14 -1.09 9.66
N GLY A 28 -4.98 -2.40 9.50
CA GLY A 28 -5.99 -3.44 9.69
C GLY A 28 -6.58 -3.51 11.10
N GLU A 29 -5.80 -3.13 12.10
CA GLU A 29 -6.20 -3.15 13.52
C GLU A 29 -7.01 -1.92 13.94
N LEU A 30 -6.99 -0.85 13.14
CA LEU A 30 -7.67 0.41 13.45
C LEU A 30 -9.18 0.30 13.20
N ASN A 31 -9.97 0.98 14.03
CA ASN A 31 -11.38 1.15 13.73
C ASN A 31 -11.58 2.10 12.53
N PRO A 32 -12.77 2.13 11.89
CA PRO A 32 -12.97 2.91 10.67
C PRO A 32 -12.68 4.42 10.80
N GLY A 33 -12.98 5.02 11.96
CA GLY A 33 -12.72 6.43 12.21
C GLY A 33 -11.23 6.72 12.43
N GLU A 34 -10.55 5.85 13.18
CA GLU A 34 -9.10 5.90 13.39
C GLU A 34 -8.34 5.71 12.08
N LEU A 35 -8.75 4.74 11.26
CA LEU A 35 -8.14 4.51 9.95
C LEU A 35 -8.23 5.76 9.07
N ALA A 36 -9.43 6.33 8.93
CA ALA A 36 -9.61 7.55 8.13
C ALA A 36 -8.76 8.70 8.68
N PHE A 37 -8.76 8.91 10.00
CA PHE A 37 -7.97 9.95 10.64
C PHE A 37 -6.46 9.78 10.43
N GLU A 38 -5.94 8.57 10.62
CA GLU A 38 -4.53 8.23 10.42
C GLU A 38 -4.07 8.48 8.98
N LEU A 39 -4.91 8.15 8.01
CA LEU A 39 -4.62 8.35 6.59
C LEU A 39 -4.64 9.84 6.22
N ILE A 40 -5.60 10.60 6.72
CA ILE A 40 -5.67 12.06 6.54
C ILE A 40 -4.46 12.73 7.19
N LEU A 41 -4.07 12.29 8.40
CA LEU A 41 -2.94 12.86 9.11
C LEU A 41 -1.62 12.59 8.37
N ALA A 42 -1.45 11.39 7.82
CA ALA A 42 -0.26 11.02 7.06
C ALA A 42 -0.11 11.83 5.77
N THR A 43 -1.22 12.15 5.10
CA THR A 43 -1.22 12.79 3.77
C THR A 43 -1.52 14.29 3.82
N ASN A 44 -1.99 14.80 4.96
CA ASN A 44 -2.58 16.12 5.10
C ASN A 44 -3.67 16.41 4.05
N HIS A 45 -4.45 15.38 3.68
CA HIS A 45 -5.48 15.46 2.64
C HIS A 45 -6.75 14.73 3.09
N GLU A 46 -7.89 15.42 3.02
CA GLU A 46 -9.20 14.87 3.37
C GLU A 46 -9.91 14.34 2.09
N PRO A 47 -10.14 13.02 1.98
CA PRO A 47 -10.65 12.42 0.76
C PRO A 47 -12.13 12.73 0.53
N ARG A 48 -12.49 13.03 -0.71
CA ARG A 48 -13.87 13.44 -1.07
C ARG A 48 -14.72 12.34 -1.69
N ASP A 49 -14.09 11.33 -2.27
CA ASP A 49 -14.73 10.20 -2.93
C ASP A 49 -13.83 8.96 -2.87
N ALA A 50 -14.33 7.81 -3.33
CA ALA A 50 -13.61 6.54 -3.31
C ALA A 50 -12.27 6.56 -4.08
N ALA A 51 -12.19 7.31 -5.20
CA ALA A 51 -10.95 7.43 -5.95
C ALA A 51 -9.91 8.24 -5.15
N ASP A 52 -10.37 9.27 -4.46
CA ASP A 52 -9.54 10.09 -3.57
C ASP A 52 -9.09 9.29 -2.34
N ARG A 53 -9.95 8.43 -1.77
CA ARG A 53 -9.57 7.51 -0.68
C ARG A 53 -8.47 6.53 -1.10
N ALA A 54 -8.57 5.99 -2.30
CA ALA A 54 -7.53 5.15 -2.89
C ALA A 54 -6.21 5.91 -3.04
N ALA A 55 -6.25 7.15 -3.53
CA ALA A 55 -5.08 8.01 -3.65
C ALA A 55 -4.46 8.31 -2.27
N VAL A 56 -5.27 8.65 -1.27
CA VAL A 56 -4.85 8.90 0.11
C VAL A 56 -4.19 7.65 0.72
N LEU A 57 -4.77 6.47 0.54
CA LEU A 57 -4.16 5.22 1.03
C LEU A 57 -2.78 5.01 0.40
N LEU A 58 -2.68 5.06 -0.93
CA LEU A 58 -1.42 4.86 -1.65
C LEU A 58 -0.36 5.89 -1.25
N GLU A 59 -0.76 7.15 -1.12
CA GLU A 59 0.14 8.21 -0.69
C GLU A 59 0.61 8.00 0.75
N SER A 60 -0.29 7.61 1.66
CA SER A 60 0.07 7.32 3.04
C SER A 60 1.14 6.21 3.17
N LEU A 61 1.11 5.22 2.27
CA LEU A 61 2.13 4.16 2.23
C LEU A 61 3.47 4.71 1.70
N ARG A 62 3.43 5.56 0.67
CA ARG A 62 4.63 6.21 0.10
C ARG A 62 5.34 7.14 1.08
N VAL A 63 4.60 7.88 1.93
CA VAL A 63 5.24 8.71 2.96
C VAL A 63 5.75 7.91 4.16
N ARG A 64 5.20 6.71 4.43
CA ARG A 64 5.62 5.87 5.56
C ARG A 64 6.84 5.00 5.24
N LEU A 65 7.06 4.66 3.98
CA LEU A 65 8.03 3.63 3.58
C LEU A 65 8.96 4.11 2.44
N ASP A 66 10.22 3.70 2.48
CA ASP A 66 11.11 3.79 1.30
C ASP A 66 10.79 2.62 0.37
N LEU A 67 10.04 2.92 -0.69
CA LEU A 67 9.65 1.94 -1.71
C LEU A 67 10.73 1.74 -2.78
N HIS A 68 11.84 2.48 -2.69
CA HIS A 68 12.92 2.49 -3.66
C HIS A 68 12.44 2.86 -5.07
N ARG A 69 12.20 1.88 -5.94
CA ARG A 69 11.60 2.08 -7.28
C ARG A 69 10.37 1.21 -7.50
N TRP A 70 9.82 0.64 -6.44
CA TRP A 70 8.56 -0.09 -6.49
C TRP A 70 7.40 0.90 -6.54
N GLU A 71 6.54 0.74 -7.52
CA GLU A 71 5.32 1.52 -7.68
C GLU A 71 4.16 0.81 -7.01
N LEU A 72 3.36 1.57 -6.27
CA LEU A 72 2.14 1.05 -5.65
C LEU A 72 0.92 1.36 -6.52
N GLY A 73 0.04 0.36 -6.61
CA GLY A 73 -1.28 0.49 -7.22
C GLY A 73 -2.33 -0.30 -6.43
N LEU A 74 -3.59 -0.14 -6.82
CA LEU A 74 -4.69 -0.91 -6.28
C LEU A 74 -5.31 -1.75 -7.39
N THR A 75 -5.67 -2.97 -7.03
CA THR A 75 -6.38 -3.92 -7.89
C THR A 75 -7.56 -4.49 -7.09
N ASP A 76 -8.49 -5.17 -7.78
CA ASP A 76 -9.60 -5.86 -7.11
C ASP A 76 -9.13 -6.89 -6.05
N ARG A 77 -7.89 -7.37 -6.18
CA ARG A 77 -7.30 -8.37 -5.28
C ARG A 77 -6.62 -7.74 -4.07
N GLY A 78 -6.13 -6.51 -4.19
CA GLY A 78 -5.42 -5.80 -3.12
C GLY A 78 -4.38 -4.80 -3.64
N LEU A 79 -3.35 -4.54 -2.85
CA LEU A 79 -2.27 -3.61 -3.16
C LEU A 79 -1.29 -4.26 -4.15
N SER A 80 -1.16 -3.71 -5.36
CA SER A 80 -0.11 -4.11 -6.29
C SER A 80 1.18 -3.36 -6.01
N VAL A 81 2.30 -4.08 -6.09
CA VAL A 81 3.65 -3.57 -5.90
C VAL A 81 4.45 -3.98 -7.14
N GLU A 82 4.81 -3.01 -7.97
CA GLU A 82 5.36 -3.24 -9.31
C GLU A 82 6.75 -2.64 -9.51
N HIS A 83 7.64 -3.39 -10.16
CA HIS A 83 8.94 -2.89 -10.60
C HIS A 83 9.38 -3.63 -11.86
N SER A 84 9.81 -2.87 -12.88
CA SER A 84 10.39 -3.42 -14.11
C SER A 84 9.57 -4.56 -14.77
N GLY A 85 8.24 -4.40 -14.80
CA GLY A 85 7.31 -5.36 -15.42
C GLY A 85 6.99 -6.60 -14.57
N ARG A 86 7.39 -6.61 -13.29
CA ARG A 86 7.05 -7.64 -12.31
C ARG A 86 6.11 -7.03 -11.27
N ALA A 87 5.08 -7.78 -10.92
CA ALA A 87 4.08 -7.36 -9.95
C ALA A 87 3.90 -8.43 -8.87
N VAL A 88 3.76 -8.00 -7.62
CA VAL A 88 3.26 -8.79 -6.51
C VAL A 88 2.01 -8.11 -5.97
N VAL A 89 1.04 -8.89 -5.51
CA VAL A 89 -0.19 -8.35 -4.90
C VAL A 89 -0.25 -8.77 -3.44
N LEU A 90 -0.33 -7.79 -2.56
CA LEU A 90 -0.58 -7.97 -1.13
C LEU A 90 -2.07 -7.87 -0.86
N GLY A 91 -2.57 -8.71 0.05
CA GLY A 91 -3.95 -8.67 0.48
C GLY A 91 -4.23 -7.41 1.30
N LEU A 92 -5.37 -6.78 1.07
CA LEU A 92 -5.82 -5.70 1.96
C LEU A 92 -6.67 -6.25 3.11
N PRO A 93 -6.47 -5.78 4.35
CA PRO A 93 -7.37 -6.03 5.47
C PRO A 93 -8.80 -5.58 5.17
N SER A 94 -9.79 -6.20 5.82
CA SER A 94 -11.20 -5.94 5.52
C SER A 94 -11.62 -4.50 5.81
N ASN A 95 -11.18 -3.90 6.92
CA ASN A 95 -11.48 -2.51 7.26
C ASN A 95 -10.90 -1.52 6.23
N VAL A 96 -9.73 -1.82 5.65
CA VAL A 96 -9.12 -1.03 4.58
C VAL A 96 -9.93 -1.17 3.29
N ARG A 97 -10.42 -2.37 2.96
CA ARG A 97 -11.32 -2.57 1.81
C ARG A 97 -12.64 -1.81 2.00
N ASP A 98 -13.22 -1.87 3.19
CA ASP A 98 -14.47 -1.16 3.52
C ASP A 98 -14.27 0.36 3.43
N TYR A 99 -13.13 0.87 3.91
CA TYR A 99 -12.76 2.28 3.75
C TYR A 99 -12.70 2.69 2.28
N LEU A 100 -12.10 1.87 1.41
CA LEU A 100 -12.01 2.16 -0.04
C LEU A 100 -13.37 2.10 -0.76
N ALA A 101 -14.34 1.37 -0.21
CA ALA A 101 -15.66 1.21 -0.79
C ALA A 101 -16.67 2.30 -0.40
N GLY A 102 -16.39 3.04 0.68
CA GLY A 102 -17.22 4.15 1.18
C GLY A 102 -16.81 5.53 0.68
#